data_AF-T0L243-F1
#
_entry.id   AF-T0L243-F1
#
_cell.length_a   1.000
_cell.length_b   1.000
_cell.length_c   1.000
_cell.angle_alpha   90.00
_cell.angle_beta   90.00
_cell.angle_gamma   90.00
#
_symmetry.space_group_name_H-M   'P 1'
#
loop_
_entity.id
_entity.type
_entity.pdbx_description
1 polymer ?
#
loop_
_entity_poly.entity_id
_entity_poly.type
_entity_poly.pdbx_seq_one_letter_code
_entity_poly.pdbx_strand_id
1 'polypeptide(L)' 'MFEPSDDVIVEWRGITVGFLDRLCVEVNKHLRNELNGHELTLAQLLEAGSWKGGREMAEFSRPNTKEPPILIDSDGTVF' A
#
# COMPACT_ATOMS: atom_id res chain seq x y z
N MET A 1 -4.93 20.36 -2.72
CA MET A 1 -4.22 19.13 -3.13
C MET A 1 -2.81 19.26 -2.60
N PHE A 2 -2.18 18.19 -2.14
CA PHE A 2 -0.84 18.25 -1.54
C PHE A 2 0.20 17.75 -2.54
N GLU A 3 1.38 18.36 -2.56
CA GLU A 3 2.51 17.88 -3.33
C GLU A 3 3.06 16.57 -2.72
N PRO A 4 3.70 15.69 -3.51
CA PRO A 4 4.27 14.45 -2.99
C PRO A 4 5.32 14.66 -1.89
N SER A 5 5.97 15.82 -1.89
CA SER A 5 6.96 16.23 -0.90
C SER A 5 6.37 16.94 0.33
N ASP A 6 5.07 17.23 0.36
CA ASP A 6 4.45 17.84 1.54
C ASP A 6 4.51 16.89 2.74
N ASP A 7 4.79 17.43 3.93
CA ASP A 7 4.98 16.65 5.15
C ASP A 7 3.81 15.69 5.42
N VAL A 8 2.57 16.15 5.19
CA VAL A 8 1.37 15.33 5.37
C VAL A 8 1.36 14.08 4.48
N ILE A 9 1.90 14.17 3.25
CA ILE A 9 1.99 13.04 2.32
C ILE A 9 3.13 12.11 2.72
N VAL A 10 4.28 12.67 3.07
CA VAL A 10 5.45 11.91 3.52
C VAL A 10 5.13 11.14 4.80
N GLU A 11 4.53 11.77 5.79
CA GLU A 11 4.13 11.14 7.05
C GLU A 11 3.07 10.05 6.84
N TRP A 12 2.04 10.34 6.04
CA TRP A 12 0.99 9.37 5.72
C TRP A 12 1.53 8.14 4.98
N ARG A 13 2.44 8.32 4.01
CA ARG A 13 3.11 7.21 3.33
C ARG A 13 4.01 6.44 4.28
N GLY A 14 4.79 7.14 5.10
CA GLY A 14 5.68 6.55 6.09
C GLY A 14 4.94 5.65 7.08
N ILE A 15 3.83 6.13 7.65
CA ILE A 15 3.02 5.32 8.58
C ILE A 15 2.36 4.13 7.86
N THR A 16 1.93 4.30 6.61
CA THR A 16 1.38 3.21 5.80
C THR A 16 2.42 2.11 5.58
N VAL A 17 3.65 2.45 5.21
CA VAL A 17 4.76 1.48 5.06
C VAL A 17 5.07 0.79 6.39
N GLY A 18 5.10 1.54 7.51
CA GLY A 18 5.30 0.96 8.84
C GLY A 18 4.21 -0.05 9.23
N PHE A 19 2.96 0.18 8.83
CA PHE A 19 1.90 -0.81 9.01
C PHE A 19 2.06 -2.03 8.10
N LEU A 20 2.49 -1.84 6.86
CA LEU A 20 2.73 -2.94 5.91
C LEU A 20 3.88 -3.85 6.35
N ASP A 21 4.91 -3.30 6.99
CA ASP A 21 6.00 -4.09 7.58
C ASP A 21 5.47 -5.05 8.66
N ARG A 22 4.63 -4.53 9.58
CA ARG A 22 3.97 -5.35 10.60
C ARG A 22 3.01 -6.37 9.97
N LEU A 23 2.29 -5.98 8.92
CA LEU A 23 1.38 -6.86 8.20
C LEU A 23 2.12 -7.97 7.46
N CYS A 24 3.32 -7.71 6.93
CA CYS A 24 4.13 -8.68 6.19
C CYS A 24 4.44 -9.92 7.05
N VAL A 25 4.75 -9.70 8.33
CA VAL A 25 4.93 -10.79 9.32
C VAL A 25 3.67 -11.65 9.41
N GLU A 26 2.49 -11.03 9.54
CA GLU A 26 1.24 -11.77 9.66
C GLU A 26 0.84 -12.46 8.35
N VAL A 27 1.07 -11.84 7.19
CA VAL A 27 0.83 -12.44 5.88
C VAL A 27 1.67 -13.71 5.70
N ASN A 28 2.97 -13.65 6.01
CA ASN A 28 3.84 -14.82 5.92
C ASN A 28 3.42 -15.95 6.87
N LYS A 29 2.93 -15.62 8.07
CA LYS A 29 2.37 -16.62 8.98
C LYS A 29 1.13 -17.30 8.39
N HIS A 30 0.21 -16.51 7.82
CA HIS A 30 -1.04 -17.03 7.27
C HIS A 30 -0.84 -17.82 5.98
N LEU A 31 0.13 -17.43 5.14
CA LEU A 31 0.40 -18.06 3.84
C LEU A 31 1.53 -19.11 3.89
N ARG A 32 1.94 -19.53 5.09
CA ARG A 32 3.11 -20.40 5.27
C ARG A 32 3.01 -21.72 4.48
N ASN A 33 1.80 -22.27 4.36
CA ASN A 33 1.57 -23.54 3.66
C ASN A 33 1.63 -23.35 2.13
N GLU A 34 1.15 -22.20 1.66
CA GLU A 34 1.06 -21.81 0.26
C GLU A 34 2.43 -21.39 -0.30
N LEU A 35 3.27 -20.80 0.54
CA LEU A 35 4.60 -20.32 0.14
C LEU A 35 5.67 -21.41 0.09
N ASN A 36 5.35 -22.67 0.44
CA ASN A 36 6.26 -23.82 0.35
C ASN A 36 7.65 -23.57 1.02
N GLY A 37 7.64 -22.92 2.19
CA GLY A 37 8.85 -22.59 2.94
C GLY A 37 9.53 -21.28 2.53
N HIS A 38 8.98 -20.55 1.56
CA HIS A 38 9.39 -19.18 1.24
C HIS A 38 8.64 -18.16 2.11
N GLU A 39 9.17 -16.93 2.15
CA GLU A 39 8.52 -15.78 2.76
C GLU A 39 8.50 -14.62 1.76
N LEU A 40 7.39 -13.90 1.74
CA LEU A 40 7.27 -12.64 1.03
C LEU A 40 8.10 -11.58 1.75
N THR A 41 8.82 -10.79 0.96
CA THR A 41 9.51 -9.58 1.41
C THR A 41 8.54 -8.39 1.44
N LEU A 42 8.88 -7.34 2.22
CA LEU A 42 8.11 -6.10 2.25
C LEU A 42 7.98 -5.47 0.84
N ALA A 43 9.03 -5.50 0.04
CA ALA A 43 9.01 -4.99 -1.34
C ALA A 43 7.97 -5.73 -2.21
N GLN A 44 7.87 -7.06 -2.09
CA GLN A 44 6.87 -7.85 -2.82
C GLN A 44 5.45 -7.54 -2.35
N LEU A 45 5.25 -7.27 -1.06
CA LEU A 45 3.95 -6.87 -0.51
C LEU A 45 3.53 -5.46 -0.96
N LEU A 46 4.48 -4.53 -1.09
CA LEU A 46 4.25 -3.16 -1.56
C LEU A 46 3.79 -3.14 -3.02
N GLU A 47 4.54 -3.79 -3.92
CA GLU A 47 4.29 -3.76 -5.37
C GLU A 47 2.95 -4.41 -5.75
N ALA A 48 2.73 -5.66 -5.33
CA ALA A 48 1.56 -6.42 -5.77
C ALA A 48 0.31 -6.12 -4.94
N GLY A 49 0.46 -6.06 -3.61
CA GLY A 49 -0.66 -5.92 -2.69
C GLY A 49 -1.17 -4.49 -2.58
N SER A 50 -0.26 -3.57 -2.28
CA SER A 50 -0.66 -2.21 -1.87
C SER A 50 -0.93 -1.29 -3.03
N TRP A 51 -0.22 -1.45 -4.15
CA TRP A 51 -0.40 -0.57 -5.30
C TRP A 51 -1.53 -1.03 -6.22
N LYS A 52 -1.36 -2.19 -6.86
CA LYS A 52 -2.34 -2.71 -7.81
C LYS A 52 -3.61 -3.17 -7.09
N GLY A 53 -3.47 -4.07 -6.12
CA GLY A 53 -4.59 -4.54 -5.32
C GLY A 53 -5.28 -3.41 -4.54
N GLY A 54 -4.52 -2.44 -4.04
CA GLY A 54 -5.06 -1.27 -3.35
C GLY A 54 -5.95 -0.40 -4.26
N ARG A 55 -5.56 -0.16 -5.52
CA ARG A 55 -6.39 0.57 -6.48
C ARG A 55 -7.68 -0.18 -6.81
N GLU A 56 -7.56 -1.47 -7.12
CA GLU A 56 -8.73 -2.33 -7.38
C GLU A 56 -9.69 -2.30 -6.19
N MET A 57 -9.18 -2.44 -4.97
CA MET A 57 -10.00 -2.37 -3.75
C MET A 57 -10.62 -0.99 -3.53
N ALA A 58 -9.92 0.10 -3.88
CA ALA A 58 -10.44 1.46 -3.78
C ALA A 58 -11.61 1.69 -4.75
N GLU A 59 -11.59 1.08 -5.95
CA GLU A 59 -12.72 1.13 -6.88
C GLU A 59 -13.99 0.54 -6.29
N PHE A 60 -13.88 -0.58 -5.56
CA PHE A 60 -15.02 -1.21 -4.89
C PHE A 60 -15.41 -0.50 -3.59
N SER A 61 -14.43 -0.11 -2.78
CA SER A 61 -14.65 0.41 -1.43
C SER A 61 -15.00 1.89 -1.39
N ARG A 62 -14.62 2.65 -2.43
CA ARG A 62 -14.83 4.09 -2.54
C ARG A 62 -15.44 4.44 -3.91
N PRO A 63 -16.66 3.97 -4.23
CA PRO A 63 -17.23 4.09 -5.57
C PRO A 63 -17.35 5.55 -6.07
N ASN A 64 -17.49 6.51 -5.14
CA ASN A 64 -17.65 7.93 -5.46
C ASN A 64 -16.34 8.65 -5.78
N THR A 65 -15.23 8.22 -5.18
CA THR A 65 -13.94 8.92 -5.32
C THR A 65 -12.89 8.03 -5.96
N LYS A 66 -12.78 6.76 -5.55
CA LYS A 66 -11.71 5.81 -5.94
C LYS A 66 -10.30 6.26 -5.54
N GLU A 67 -10.18 7.49 -5.09
CA GLU A 67 -8.96 8.14 -4.63
C GLU A 67 -8.48 7.65 -3.26
N PRO A 68 -7.19 7.90 -2.94
CA PRO A 68 -6.68 7.81 -1.57
C PRO A 68 -7.39 8.76 -0.60
N PRO A 69 -7.22 8.53 0.73
CA PRO A 69 -7.83 9.37 1.76
C PRO A 69 -7.33 10.83 1.76
N ILE A 70 -6.15 11.10 1.19
CA ILE A 70 -5.59 12.44 1.03
C ILE A 70 -5.28 12.65 -0.45
N LEU A 71 -5.80 13.72 -1.04
CA LEU A 71 -5.62 14.05 -2.46
C LEU A 71 -4.23 14.63 -2.70
N ILE A 72 -3.45 13.95 -3.54
CA ILE A 72 -2.09 14.31 -3.95
C ILE A 72 -2.13 14.91 -5.35
N ASP A 73 -1.35 15.96 -5.58
CA ASP A 73 -1.09 16.52 -6.90
C ASP A 73 0.06 15.72 -7.50
N SER A 74 -0.27 14.66 -8.23
CA SER A 74 0.71 13.72 -8.77
C SER A 74 0.24 13.23 -10.13
N ASP A 75 1.18 13.13 -11.07
CA ASP A 75 0.99 12.51 -12.37
C ASP A 75 1.08 10.96 -12.30
N GLY A 76 1.23 10.41 -11.09
CA GLY A 76 1.32 8.98 -10.84
C GLY A 76 2.73 8.40 -11.05
N THR A 77 3.74 9.22 -11.31
CA THR A 77 5.14 8.76 -11.46
C THR A 77 5.84 8.52 -10.11
N VAL A 78 5.31 9.09 -9.03
CA VAL A 78 5.87 8.99 -7.68
C VAL A 78 4.91 8.22 -6.77
N PHE A 79 5.41 7.09 -6.23
CA PHE A 79 4.71 6.28 -5.25
C PHE A 79 4.46 7.04 -3.95
#